data_AF-A0A6L4Z4T2-F1
#
_entry.id   AF-A0A6L4Z4T2-F1
#
_cell.length_a   1.000
_cell.length_b   1.000
_cell.length_c   1.000
_cell.angle_alpha   90.00
_cell.angle_beta   90.00
_cell.angle_gamma   90.00
#
_symmetry.space_group_name_H-M   'P 1'
#
loop_
_entity.id
_entity.type
_entity.pdbx_description
1 polymer ?
#
loop_
_entity_poly.entity_id
_entity_poly.type
_entity_poly.pdbx_seq_one_letter_code
_entity_poly.pdbx_strand_id
1 'polypeptide(L)'
;MSYINEYFFCEQVNPELMDLLLAKGWRHFGSYFFRYETSVINKYSVTPLRIDLAKFQYSQSQKRLLRKNNDLTVIMRDAFIDQEKEDL
;
A
#
# COMPACT_ATOMS: atom_id res chain seq x y z
N MET A 1 12.17 2.79 -22.96
CA MET A 1 11.54 2.55 -21.63
C MET A 1 11.61 3.86 -20.87
N SER A 2 10.47 4.43 -20.48
CA SER A 2 10.44 5.65 -19.67
C SER A 2 10.75 5.27 -18.23
N TYR A 3 11.75 5.90 -17.63
CA TYR A 3 12.11 5.70 -16.24
C TYR A 3 11.13 6.46 -15.35
N ILE A 4 10.41 5.77 -14.46
CA ILE A 4 9.50 6.44 -13.51
C ILE A 4 10.29 6.86 -12.25
N ASN A 5 10.36 8.16 -12.00
CA ASN A 5 10.84 8.77 -10.76
C ASN A 5 10.18 10.15 -10.59
N GLU A 6 8.97 10.14 -10.05
CA GLU A 6 8.09 11.31 -10.00
C GLU A 6 7.66 11.56 -8.55
N TYR A 7 7.48 12.84 -8.21
CA TYR A 7 6.93 13.26 -6.94
C TYR A 7 6.13 14.57 -7.08
N PHE A 8 5.23 14.81 -6.14
CA PHE A 8 4.55 16.09 -5.98
C PHE A 8 4.08 16.27 -4.52
N PHE A 9 3.71 17.51 -4.17
CA PHE A 9 3.09 17.81 -2.88
C PHE A 9 1.62 18.15 -3.07
N CYS A 10 0.77 17.61 -2.20
CA CYS A 10 -0.66 17.88 -2.19
C CYS A 10 -1.19 17.73 -0.76
N GLU A 11 -1.71 18.82 -0.19
CA GLU A 11 -2.22 18.81 1.19
C GLU A 11 -3.56 18.09 1.33
N GLN A 12 -4.40 18.16 0.29
CA GLN A 12 -5.73 17.57 0.30
C GLN A 12 -5.99 16.83 -1.00
N VAL A 13 -6.40 15.57 -0.87
CA VAL A 13 -6.76 14.70 -1.99
C VAL A 13 -8.12 14.11 -1.67
N ASN A 14 -9.09 14.32 -2.57
CA ASN A 14 -10.40 13.69 -2.41
C ASN A 14 -10.30 12.16 -2.61
N PRO A 15 -11.29 11.39 -2.12
CA PRO A 15 -11.23 9.93 -2.18
C PRO A 15 -11.02 9.37 -3.60
N GLU A 16 -11.69 9.93 -4.61
CA GLU A 16 -11.63 9.45 -5.98
C GLU A 16 -10.24 9.68 -6.62
N LEU A 17 -9.64 10.84 -6.36
CA LEU A 17 -8.29 11.15 -6.81
C LEU A 17 -7.27 10.30 -6.06
N MET A 18 -7.48 10.06 -4.76
CA MET A 18 -6.64 9.16 -3.99
C MET A 18 -6.64 7.78 -4.63
N ASP A 19 -7.81 7.19 -4.88
CA ASP A 19 -7.95 5.90 -5.56
C ASP A 19 -7.23 5.86 -6.92
N LEU A 20 -7.32 6.93 -7.72
CA LEU A 20 -6.62 7.03 -9.00
C LEU A 20 -5.10 7.08 -8.85
N LEU A 21 -4.59 7.89 -7.91
CA LEU A 21 -3.15 8.02 -7.63
C LEU A 21 -2.61 6.67 -7.17
N LEU A 22 -3.28 6.10 -6.20
CA LEU A 22 -3.04 4.79 -5.66
C LEU A 22 -3.00 3.73 -6.78
N ALA A 23 -4.01 3.65 -7.64
CA ALA A 23 -4.05 2.73 -8.79
C ALA A 23 -2.89 2.93 -9.79
N LYS A 24 -2.38 4.16 -9.93
CA LYS A 24 -1.21 4.51 -10.77
C LYS A 24 0.15 4.27 -10.09
N GLY A 25 0.15 3.63 -8.93
CA GLY A 25 1.37 3.24 -8.20
C GLY A 25 1.95 4.34 -7.32
N TRP A 26 1.22 5.44 -7.10
CA TRP A 26 1.63 6.47 -6.16
C TRP A 26 1.55 5.96 -4.71
N ARG A 27 2.51 6.42 -3.91
CA ARG A 27 2.60 6.25 -2.46
C ARG A 27 2.68 7.65 -1.83
N HIS A 28 2.33 7.80 -0.56
CA HIS A 28 2.47 9.10 0.10
C HIS A 28 2.82 9.01 1.57
N PHE A 29 3.48 10.05 2.06
CA PHE A 29 3.68 10.34 3.49
C PHE A 29 3.20 11.78 3.74
N GLY A 30 2.12 11.94 4.50
CA GLY A 30 1.45 13.23 4.62
C GLY A 30 1.09 13.77 3.23
N SER A 31 1.53 14.99 2.94
CA SER A 31 1.31 15.69 1.67
C SER A 31 2.29 15.30 0.55
N TYR A 32 3.33 14.51 0.83
CA TYR A 32 4.34 14.14 -0.16
C TYR A 32 3.95 12.85 -0.89
N PHE A 33 3.68 12.94 -2.19
CA PHE A 33 3.36 11.83 -3.08
C PHE A 33 4.54 11.48 -3.96
N PHE A 34 4.82 10.20 -4.13
CA PHE A 34 5.95 9.73 -4.92
C PHE A 34 5.69 8.36 -5.57
N ARG A 35 6.35 8.13 -6.70
CA ARG A 35 6.47 6.81 -7.34
C ARG A 35 7.79 6.69 -8.06
N TYR A 36 8.41 5.52 -7.93
CA TYR A 36 9.68 5.22 -8.57
C TYR A 36 9.77 3.74 -8.89
N GLU A 37 10.40 3.41 -10.01
CA GLU A 37 10.62 2.02 -10.45
C GLU A 37 11.94 1.44 -9.93
N THR A 38 12.87 2.27 -9.42
CA THR A 38 14.16 1.82 -8.93
C THR A 38 14.51 2.50 -7.62
N SER A 39 14.85 1.70 -6.60
CA SER A 39 15.43 2.26 -5.37
C SER A 39 16.86 2.71 -5.62
N VAL A 40 17.14 3.98 -5.33
CA VAL A 40 18.49 4.56 -5.44
C VAL A 40 19.49 3.86 -4.50
N ILE A 41 19.01 3.35 -3.36
CA ILE A 41 19.86 2.76 -2.32
C ILE A 41 20.31 1.35 -2.70
N ASN A 42 19.45 0.55 -3.34
CA ASN A 42 19.71 -0.88 -3.52
C ASN A 42 19.59 -1.41 -4.96
N LYS A 43 19.35 -0.55 -5.96
CA LYS A 43 19.14 -0.92 -7.38
C LYS A 43 18.05 -1.98 -7.60
N TYR A 44 17.12 -2.14 -6.65
CA TYR A 44 15.99 -3.05 -6.82
C TYR A 44 14.91 -2.38 -7.66
N SER A 45 14.31 -3.17 -8.54
CA SER A 45 13.06 -2.78 -9.19
C SER A 45 11.96 -2.75 -8.15
N VAL A 46 11.29 -1.61 -8.04
CA VAL A 46 10.14 -1.41 -7.17
C VAL A 46 8.89 -1.64 -7.99
N THR A 47 8.27 -2.79 -7.80
CA THR A 47 6.94 -3.05 -8.33
C THR A 47 5.92 -2.47 -7.35
N PRO A 48 5.01 -1.58 -7.78
CA PRO A 48 3.86 -1.21 -6.97
C PRO A 48 2.98 -2.45 -6.78
N LEU A 49 3.11 -3.10 -5.62
CA LEU A 49 2.30 -4.25 -5.24
C LEU A 49 0.90 -3.78 -4.85
N ARG A 50 0.06 -3.51 -5.85
CA ARG A 50 -1.38 -3.53 -5.66
C ARG A 50 -1.92 -4.83 -6.19
N ILE A 51 -2.53 -5.57 -5.29
CA ILE A 51 -3.25 -6.79 -5.63
C ILE A 51 -4.62 -6.36 -6.15
N ASP A 52 -4.93 -6.67 -7.40
CA ASP A 52 -6.29 -6.58 -7.93
C ASP A 52 -7.14 -7.60 -7.19
N LEU A 53 -7.81 -7.16 -6.11
CA LEU A 53 -8.57 -8.03 -5.23
C LEU A 53 -9.69 -8.76 -5.98
N ALA A 54 -10.26 -8.15 -7.02
CA ALA A 54 -11.31 -8.77 -7.82
C ALA A 54 -10.81 -9.97 -8.64
N LYS A 55 -9.52 -9.99 -8.98
CA LYS A 55 -8.88 -11.08 -9.73
C LYS A 55 -7.95 -11.94 -8.88
N PHE A 56 -7.75 -11.59 -7.62
CA PHE A 56 -6.80 -12.26 -6.76
C PHE A 56 -7.22 -13.70 -6.48
N GLN A 57 -6.30 -14.63 -6.71
CA GLN A 57 -6.46 -16.02 -6.35
C GLN A 57 -5.26 -16.46 -5.52
N TYR A 58 -5.53 -17.15 -4.42
CA TYR A 58 -4.47 -17.69 -3.59
C TYR A 58 -3.61 -18.69 -4.37
N SER A 59 -2.29 -18.52 -4.27
CA SER A 59 -1.33 -19.52 -4.70
C SER A 59 -1.43 -20.79 -3.85
N GLN A 60 -0.87 -21.91 -4.33
CA GLN A 60 -0.87 -23.16 -3.56
C GLN A 60 -0.13 -23.03 -2.21
N SER A 61 0.94 -22.23 -2.15
CA SER A 61 1.65 -21.97 -0.90
C SER A 61 0.81 -21.15 0.07
N GLN A 62 0.08 -20.14 -0.42
CA GLN A 62 -0.83 -19.33 0.40
C GLN A 62 -2.01 -20.16 0.93
N LYS A 63 -2.62 -21.01 0.11
CA LYS A 63 -3.68 -21.95 0.55
C LYS A 63 -3.20 -22.89 1.65
N ARG A 64 -1.98 -23.42 1.51
CA ARG A 64 -1.36 -24.27 2.54
C ARG A 64 -1.13 -23.49 3.84
N LEU A 65 -0.67 -22.24 3.75
CA LEU A 65 -0.46 -21.37 4.91
C LEU A 65 -1.77 -21.10 5.65
N LEU A 66 -2.85 -20.77 4.93
CA LEU A 66 -4.17 -20.54 5.52
C LEU A 66 -4.67 -21.78 6.28
N ARG A 67 -4.53 -22.97 5.69
CA ARG A 67 -4.93 -24.22 6.36
C ARG A 67 -4.11 -24.49 7.63
N LYS A 68 -2.81 -24.16 7.64
CA LYS A 68 -1.93 -24.38 8.79
C LYS A 68 -2.29 -23.49 9.99
N ASN A 69 -2.84 -22.30 9.73
CA ASN A 69 -3.14 -21.29 10.73
C ASN A 69 -4.65 -21.10 10.88
N ASN A 70 -5.43 -22.19 10.77
CA ASN A 70 -6.89 -22.15 10.85
C ASN A 70 -7.40 -21.93 12.29
N ASP A 71 -6.50 -21.96 13.26
CA ASP A 71 -6.69 -21.68 14.68
C ASP A 71 -6.62 -20.17 14.99
N LEU A 72 -6.10 -19.35 14.07
CA LEU A 72 -5.99 -17.91 14.25
C LEU A 72 -7.32 -17.20 13.97
N THR A 73 -7.62 -16.19 14.79
CA THR A 73 -8.76 -15.28 14.58
C THR A 73 -8.25 -13.91 14.14
N VAL A 74 -8.78 -13.39 13.03
CA VAL A 74 -8.52 -12.03 12.55
C VAL A 74 -9.71 -11.15 12.89
N ILE A 75 -9.46 -10.04 13.58
CA ILE A 75 -10.50 -9.08 13.99
C ILE A 75 -10.18 -7.74 13.33
N MET A 76 -11.11 -7.24 12.52
CA MET A 76 -11.07 -5.87 12.01
C MET A 76 -11.76 -4.97 13.04
N ARG A 77 -11.10 -3.89 13.44
CA ARG A 77 -11.62 -2.91 14.40
C ARG A 77 -11.55 -1.52 13.80
N ASP A 78 -12.43 -0.65 14.26
CA ASP A 78 -12.36 0.75 13.90
C ASP A 78 -11.05 1.35 14.40
N ALA A 79 -10.44 2.17 13.55
CA ALA A 79 -9.30 2.98 13.95
C ALA A 79 -9.81 4.12 14.82
N PHE A 80 -9.25 4.28 16.01
CA PHE A 80 -9.51 5.43 16.88
C PHE A 80 -8.21 5.98 17.45
N ILE A 81 -8.23 7.29 17.69
CA ILE A 81 -7.16 8.01 18.38
C ILE A 81 -7.52 8.00 19.87
N ASP A 82 -6.63 7.45 20.69
CA ASP A 82 -6.68 7.52 22.15
C ASP A 82 -5.73 8.63 22.62
N GLN A 83 -5.81 8.99 23.90
CA GLN A 83 -4.95 10.02 24.49
C GLN A 83 -3.46 9.75 24.24
N GLU A 84 -3.04 8.47 24.30
CA GLU A 84 -1.66 8.07 24.01
C GLU A 84 -1.22 8.48 22.60
N LYS A 85 -2.08 8.35 21.58
CA LYS A 85 -1.79 8.79 20.21
C LYS A 85 -1.90 10.30 20.04
N GLU A 86 -2.70 11.00 20.85
CA GLU A 86 -2.76 12.48 20.81
C GLU A 86 -1.49 13.12 21.39
N ASP A 87 -0.84 12.44 22.34
CA ASP A 87 0.34 12.94 23.03
C ASP A 87 1.68 12.72 22.26
N LEU A 88 1.63 12.10 21.06
CA LEU A 88 2.76 11.86 20.15
C LEU A 88 3.02 13.02 19.18
#